data_AF-X1V4Q8-F1
#
_entry.id   AF-X1V4Q8-F1
#
_cell.length_a   1.000
_cell.length_b   1.000
_cell.length_c   1.000
_cell.angle_alpha   90.00
_cell.angle_beta   90.00
_cell.angle_gamma   90.00
#
_symmetry.space_group_name_H-M   'P 1'
#
loop_
_entity.id
_entity.type
_entity.pdbx_description
1 polymer ?
#
loop_
_entity_poly.entity_id
_entity_poly.type
_entity_poly.pdbx_seq_one_letter_code
_entity_poly.pdbx_strand_id
1 'polypeptide(L)'
;MPFTVGQYLTKNDLDSQEKAHTLGYGVVNGLKVVPDAPASMDIDVEVGKCYAADTVVVKGAVTTLTVTAADLTNPRKDIVVCNSVGTLSIVAGTPEAALPNGNVGVYTLNPEPPNIPANSIILAEIWVAAGATEITGGEIYDKRVSIADFIGHESATTEIHGVGAGTIAEVGDIAVDVNLSAAAHDA
;
A
#
# COMPACT_ATOMS: atom_id res chain seq x y z
N MET A 1 5.27 -5.57 -5.82
CA MET A 1 5.32 -6.97 -5.32
C MET A 1 6.34 -7.76 -6.14
N PRO A 2 7.51 -8.11 -5.59
CA PRO A 2 8.42 -9.04 -6.26
C PRO A 2 7.94 -10.49 -6.05
N PHE A 3 7.50 -11.15 -7.11
CA PHE A 3 7.25 -12.59 -7.07
C PHE A 3 8.57 -13.34 -7.27
N THR A 4 8.89 -14.25 -6.36
CA THR A 4 10.07 -15.12 -6.51
C THR A 4 9.65 -16.43 -7.17
N VAL A 5 10.55 -17.02 -7.95
CA VAL A 5 10.32 -18.32 -8.59
C VAL A 5 9.96 -19.36 -7.53
N GLY A 6 8.92 -20.16 -7.78
CA GLY A 6 8.46 -21.23 -6.89
C GLY A 6 7.44 -20.79 -5.84
N GLN A 7 7.09 -19.50 -5.75
CA GLN A 7 6.00 -19.04 -4.90
C GLN A 7 4.64 -19.40 -5.50
N TYR A 8 3.68 -19.75 -4.64
CA TYR A 8 2.30 -19.91 -5.05
C TYR A 8 1.63 -18.54 -5.14
N LEU A 9 0.95 -18.30 -6.26
CA LEU A 9 0.12 -17.12 -6.42
C LEU A 9 -1.24 -17.40 -5.78
N THR A 10 -1.61 -16.58 -4.80
CA THR A 10 -2.86 -16.74 -4.05
C THR A 10 -3.97 -15.92 -4.67
N LYS A 11 -5.22 -16.21 -4.29
CA LYS A 11 -6.37 -15.39 -4.69
C LYS A 11 -6.21 -13.94 -4.24
N ASN A 12 -5.68 -13.72 -3.04
CA ASN A 12 -5.43 -12.37 -2.51
C ASN A 12 -4.44 -11.58 -3.37
N ASP A 13 -3.42 -12.23 -3.95
CA ASP A 13 -2.42 -11.58 -4.81
C ASP A 13 -3.05 -11.09 -6.12
N LEU A 14 -3.94 -11.89 -6.72
CA LEU A 14 -4.67 -11.55 -7.94
C LEU A 14 -5.71 -10.47 -7.67
N ASP A 15 -6.53 -10.65 -6.63
CA ASP A 15 -7.58 -9.71 -6.24
C ASP A 15 -6.99 -8.32 -5.91
N SER A 16 -5.81 -8.26 -5.28
CA SER A 16 -5.14 -6.99 -4.96
C SER A 16 -4.59 -6.30 -6.21
N GLN A 17 -4.04 -7.05 -7.16
CA GLN A 17 -3.58 -6.49 -8.44
C GLN A 17 -4.75 -5.95 -9.27
N GLU A 18 -5.85 -6.69 -9.35
CA GLU A 18 -7.05 -6.27 -10.05
C GLU A 18 -7.61 -4.97 -9.45
N LYS A 19 -7.73 -4.89 -8.12
CA LYS A 19 -8.20 -3.68 -7.43
C LYS A 19 -7.27 -2.49 -7.65
N ALA A 20 -5.96 -2.70 -7.63
CA ALA A 20 -4.99 -1.64 -7.91
C ALA A 20 -5.10 -1.13 -9.35
N HIS A 21 -5.23 -2.02 -10.33
CA HIS A 21 -5.29 -1.64 -11.73
C HIS A 21 -6.63 -1.02 -12.13
N THR A 22 -7.74 -1.56 -11.62
CA THR A 22 -9.10 -1.15 -12.02
C THR A 22 -9.64 0.01 -11.17
N LEU A 23 -9.34 0.03 -9.88
CA LEU A 23 -9.89 0.98 -8.91
C LEU A 23 -8.83 1.88 -8.26
N GLY A 24 -7.54 1.64 -8.53
CA GLY A 24 -6.46 2.39 -7.91
C GLY A 24 -6.25 2.07 -6.42
N TYR A 25 -6.78 0.95 -5.90
CA TYR A 25 -6.61 0.61 -4.48
C TYR A 25 -5.24 -0.03 -4.22
N GLY A 26 -4.49 0.52 -3.27
CA GLY A 26 -3.14 0.05 -2.98
C GLY A 26 -2.36 1.00 -2.08
N VAL A 27 -1.08 0.70 -1.90
CA VAL A 27 -0.16 1.49 -1.06
C VAL A 27 0.49 2.58 -1.91
N VAL A 28 0.42 3.82 -1.45
CA VAL A 28 1.09 4.96 -2.09
C VAL A 28 2.54 5.05 -1.62
N ASN A 29 2.77 4.95 -0.31
CA ASN A 29 4.10 4.89 0.31
C ASN A 29 4.03 4.27 1.72
N GLY A 30 5.18 3.81 2.23
CA GLY A 30 5.28 3.32 3.61
C GLY A 30 4.42 2.08 3.89
N LEU A 31 3.82 1.99 5.08
CA LEU A 31 2.98 0.86 5.54
C LEU A 31 3.69 -0.50 5.45
N LYS A 32 5.01 -0.51 5.59
CA LYS A 32 5.78 -1.73 5.61
C LYS A 32 5.48 -2.48 6.91
N VAL A 33 5.29 -3.78 6.81
CA VAL A 33 5.19 -4.65 7.99
C VAL A 33 6.57 -5.18 8.31
N VAL A 34 6.98 -5.05 9.57
CA VAL A 34 8.28 -5.49 10.10
C VAL A 34 8.05 -6.22 11.43
N PRO A 35 8.97 -7.12 11.85
CA PRO A 35 8.86 -7.72 13.18
C PRO A 35 9.09 -6.68 14.28
N ASP A 36 8.47 -6.87 15.44
CA ASP A 36 8.75 -6.07 16.64
C ASP A 36 10.20 -6.28 17.14
N ALA A 37 10.71 -5.32 17.90
CA ALA A 37 12.06 -5.33 18.45
C ALA A 37 12.05 -5.04 19.97
N PRO A 38 12.38 -6.03 20.83
CA PRO A 38 12.87 -7.38 20.51
C PRO A 38 11.80 -8.28 19.89
N ALA A 39 12.24 -9.32 19.15
CA ALA A 39 11.32 -10.25 18.49
C ALA A 39 10.34 -10.87 19.50
N SER A 40 9.06 -10.83 19.14
CA SER A 40 7.94 -11.29 19.94
C SER A 40 6.83 -11.76 19.00
N MET A 41 5.66 -12.12 19.53
CA MET A 41 4.46 -12.37 18.70
C MET A 41 3.81 -11.06 18.21
N ASP A 42 4.49 -9.92 18.32
CA ASP A 42 4.04 -8.65 17.79
C ASP A 42 4.76 -8.29 16.49
N ILE A 43 4.06 -7.55 15.64
CA ILE A 43 4.58 -6.96 14.42
C ILE A 43 4.29 -5.46 14.40
N ASP A 44 5.16 -4.71 13.75
CA ASP A 44 4.99 -3.28 13.58
C ASP A 44 4.62 -2.96 12.13
N VAL A 45 3.62 -2.10 11.97
CA VAL A 45 3.30 -1.48 10.68
C VAL A 45 3.85 -0.05 10.70
N GLU A 46 4.81 0.22 9.82
CA GLU A 46 5.43 1.53 9.67
C GLU A 46 4.42 2.60 9.21
N VAL A 47 4.78 3.87 9.39
CA VAL A 47 4.04 5.02 8.86
C VAL A 47 3.87 4.93 7.34
N GLY A 48 2.82 5.54 6.80
CA GLY A 48 2.61 5.56 5.35
C GLY A 48 1.20 5.95 4.94
N LYS A 49 0.93 5.79 3.64
CA LYS A 49 -0.31 6.20 2.98
C LYS A 49 -0.80 5.11 2.03
N CYS A 50 -2.10 4.86 2.04
CA CYS A 50 -2.76 3.99 1.07
C CYS A 50 -4.09 4.57 0.59
N TYR A 51 -4.60 3.98 -0.49
CA TYR A 51 -5.95 4.20 -0.99
C TYR A 51 -6.72 2.89 -0.90
N ALA A 52 -7.82 2.88 -0.15
CA ALA A 52 -8.62 1.69 0.10
C ALA A 52 -10.11 2.05 0.09
N ALA A 53 -10.91 1.36 -0.74
CA ALA A 53 -12.34 1.60 -0.94
C ALA A 53 -12.68 3.11 -1.02
N ASP A 54 -12.12 3.74 -2.05
CA ASP A 54 -12.27 5.15 -2.38
C ASP A 54 -11.79 6.17 -1.33
N THR A 55 -11.12 5.70 -0.28
CA THR A 55 -10.66 6.54 0.83
C THR A 55 -9.13 6.58 0.92
N VAL A 56 -8.57 7.78 1.06
CA VAL A 56 -7.15 7.98 1.39
C VAL A 56 -6.97 7.76 2.89
N VAL A 57 -6.12 6.82 3.26
CA VAL A 57 -5.75 6.53 4.63
C VAL A 57 -4.30 6.94 4.85
N VAL A 58 -4.05 7.70 5.92
CA VAL A 58 -2.72 8.13 6.35
C VAL A 58 -2.43 7.61 7.75
N LYS A 59 -1.26 6.99 7.91
CA LYS A 59 -0.73 6.51 9.18
C LYS A 59 0.47 7.34 9.59
N GLY A 60 0.26 8.18 10.60
CA GLY A 60 1.28 9.10 11.13
C GLY A 60 2.16 8.52 12.24
N ALA A 61 1.87 7.31 12.72
CA ALA A 61 2.68 6.62 13.73
C ALA A 61 2.76 5.12 13.42
N VAL A 62 3.84 4.49 13.90
CA VAL A 62 4.00 3.04 13.88
C VAL A 62 2.86 2.42 14.70
N THR A 63 2.27 1.35 14.19
CA THR A 63 1.20 0.62 14.87
C THR A 63 1.64 -0.82 15.12
N THR A 64 1.75 -1.18 16.39
CA THR A 64 2.04 -2.55 16.82
C THR A 64 0.75 -3.38 16.81
N LEU A 65 0.82 -4.58 16.25
CA LEU A 65 -0.27 -5.54 16.19
C LEU A 65 0.21 -6.88 16.75
N THR A 66 -0.60 -7.46 17.64
CA THR A 66 -0.30 -8.77 18.24
C THR A 66 -0.86 -9.90 17.39
N VAL A 67 0.01 -10.78 16.94
CA VAL A 67 -0.36 -12.05 16.31
C VAL A 67 -0.93 -12.97 17.39
N THR A 68 -2.06 -13.60 17.11
CA THR A 68 -2.67 -14.54 18.06
C THR A 68 -1.73 -15.71 18.34
N ALA A 69 -1.87 -16.35 19.51
CA ALA A 69 -1.00 -17.47 19.89
C ALA A 69 -0.93 -18.54 18.79
N ALA A 70 0.27 -19.06 18.52
CA ALA A 70 0.49 -20.10 17.52
C ALA A 70 -0.25 -21.40 17.91
N ASP A 71 -0.73 -22.14 16.92
CA ASP A 71 -1.20 -23.51 17.16
C ASP A 71 0.00 -24.40 17.47
N LEU A 72 -0.16 -25.37 18.37
CA LEU A 72 0.95 -26.22 18.83
C LEU A 72 1.40 -27.25 17.79
N THR A 73 0.57 -27.53 16.79
CA THR A 73 0.72 -28.71 15.92
C THR A 73 0.85 -28.34 14.45
N ASN A 74 0.15 -27.31 13.99
CA ASN A 74 0.08 -26.95 12.58
C ASN A 74 0.41 -25.47 12.37
N PRO A 75 1.12 -25.13 11.28
CA PRO A 75 1.30 -23.74 10.91
C PRO A 75 -0.01 -23.11 10.39
N ARG A 76 -0.06 -21.78 10.32
CA ARG A 76 -1.12 -21.02 9.65
C ARG A 76 -0.53 -19.83 8.90
N LYS A 77 -1.31 -19.27 7.97
CA LYS A 77 -1.00 -17.98 7.33
C LYS A 77 -1.97 -16.92 7.82
N ASP A 78 -1.44 -15.86 8.41
CA ASP A 78 -2.22 -14.69 8.81
C ASP A 78 -1.99 -13.58 7.77
N ILE A 79 -2.92 -12.64 7.63
CA ILE A 79 -2.72 -11.47 6.77
C ILE A 79 -2.85 -10.17 7.56
N VAL A 80 -2.02 -9.19 7.21
CA VAL A 80 -2.13 -7.82 7.72
C VAL A 80 -2.86 -6.99 6.69
N VAL A 81 -3.91 -6.31 7.14
CA VAL A 81 -4.76 -5.49 6.27
C VAL A 81 -4.93 -4.09 6.81
N CYS A 82 -5.18 -3.15 5.90
CA CYS A 82 -5.62 -1.80 6.22
C CYS A 82 -7.00 -1.58 5.61
N ASN A 83 -7.99 -1.23 6.45
CA ASN A 83 -9.32 -0.90 5.97
C ASN A 83 -9.45 0.59 5.59
N SER A 84 -10.52 0.95 4.88
CA SER A 84 -10.78 2.32 4.43
C SER A 84 -11.02 3.34 5.54
N VAL A 85 -11.36 2.90 6.75
CA VAL A 85 -11.46 3.77 7.95
C VAL A 85 -10.08 4.02 8.58
N GLY A 86 -9.06 3.32 8.09
CA GLY A 86 -7.70 3.39 8.58
C GLY A 86 -7.43 2.49 9.78
N THR A 87 -8.25 1.48 10.07
CA THR A 87 -7.87 0.45 11.05
C THR A 87 -6.85 -0.50 10.43
N LEU A 88 -5.77 -0.78 11.17
CA LEU A 88 -4.83 -1.85 10.86
C LEU A 88 -5.21 -3.07 11.71
N SER A 89 -5.26 -4.24 11.08
CA SER A 89 -5.66 -5.46 11.76
C SER A 89 -5.01 -6.69 11.15
N ILE A 90 -4.87 -7.73 11.96
CA ILE A 90 -4.48 -9.07 11.52
C ILE A 90 -5.75 -9.90 11.36
N VAL A 91 -5.86 -10.58 10.22
CA VAL A 91 -6.87 -11.63 10.01
C VAL A 91 -6.15 -12.97 10.13
N ALA A 92 -6.45 -13.69 11.21
CA ALA A 92 -5.84 -14.99 11.47
C ALA A 92 -6.37 -16.03 10.48
N GLY A 93 -5.46 -16.86 9.95
CA GLY A 93 -5.82 -18.01 9.14
C GLY A 93 -6.21 -19.22 9.98
N THR A 94 -6.55 -20.30 9.30
CA THR A 94 -6.83 -21.59 9.92
C THR A 94 -5.55 -22.43 9.96
N PRO A 95 -5.17 -23.01 11.11
CA PRO A 95 -4.06 -23.95 11.17
C PRO A 95 -4.28 -25.18 10.30
N GLU A 96 -3.29 -25.50 9.47
CA GLU A 96 -3.30 -26.67 8.58
C GLU A 96 -1.87 -27.14 8.32
N ALA A 97 -1.70 -28.44 8.07
CA ALA A 97 -0.40 -28.99 7.71
C ALA A 97 0.15 -28.31 6.44
N ALA A 98 1.44 -27.97 6.46
CA ALA A 98 2.11 -27.36 5.32
C ALA A 98 2.13 -28.30 4.11
N LEU A 99 1.65 -27.81 2.95
CA LEU A 99 1.74 -28.51 1.68
C LEU A 99 2.29 -27.57 0.61
N PRO A 100 3.36 -27.92 -0.13
CA PRO A 100 4.19 -29.11 0.03
C PRO A 100 4.88 -29.18 1.40
N ASN A 101 5.07 -30.39 1.92
CA ASN A 101 5.73 -30.60 3.21
C ASN A 101 7.19 -30.12 3.16
N GLY A 102 7.66 -29.49 4.23
CA GLY A 102 9.00 -28.93 4.35
C GLY A 102 9.16 -27.50 3.83
N ASN A 103 8.13 -26.96 3.16
CA ASN A 103 8.10 -25.55 2.73
C ASN A 103 7.42 -24.66 3.78
N VAL A 104 7.64 -23.36 3.66
CA VAL A 104 7.09 -22.32 4.55
C VAL A 104 6.52 -21.15 3.76
N GLY A 105 5.56 -20.45 4.37
CA GLY A 105 5.02 -19.18 3.85
C GLY A 105 4.48 -19.29 2.43
N VAL A 106 4.85 -18.32 1.60
CA VAL A 106 4.43 -18.22 0.19
C VAL A 106 4.87 -19.39 -0.70
N TYR A 107 5.75 -20.28 -0.21
CA TYR A 107 6.16 -21.50 -0.91
C TYR A 107 5.29 -22.71 -0.57
N THR A 108 4.21 -22.50 0.20
CA THR A 108 3.19 -23.52 0.46
C THR A 108 1.87 -23.13 -0.20
N LEU A 109 1.14 -24.14 -0.68
CA LEU A 109 -0.27 -24.06 -1.02
C LEU A 109 -1.13 -24.02 0.25
N ASN A 110 -0.91 -24.98 1.16
CA ASN A 110 -1.60 -25.03 2.46
C ASN A 110 -0.64 -24.70 3.60
N PRO A 111 -1.09 -24.08 4.70
CA PRO A 111 -2.40 -23.43 4.88
C PRO A 111 -2.66 -22.36 3.81
N GLU A 112 -3.91 -22.19 3.40
CA GLU A 112 -4.32 -21.10 2.50
C GLU A 112 -4.51 -19.81 3.33
N PRO A 113 -4.03 -18.65 2.85
CA PRO A 113 -4.27 -17.40 3.58
C PRO A 113 -5.77 -17.07 3.60
N PRO A 114 -6.28 -16.45 4.68
CA PRO A 114 -7.68 -16.03 4.74
C PRO A 114 -7.99 -14.95 3.69
N ASN A 115 -9.26 -14.80 3.35
CA ASN A 115 -9.70 -13.78 2.40
C ASN A 115 -9.49 -12.36 2.95
N ILE A 116 -9.10 -11.43 2.08
CA ILE A 116 -9.04 -10.00 2.42
C ILE A 116 -10.46 -9.52 2.78
N PRO A 117 -10.68 -8.94 3.97
CA PRO A 117 -11.97 -8.37 4.35
C PRO A 117 -12.43 -7.29 3.37
N ALA A 118 -13.75 -7.10 3.29
CA ALA A 118 -14.32 -6.02 2.50
C ALA A 118 -13.72 -4.66 2.90
N ASN A 119 -13.62 -3.75 1.93
CA ASN A 119 -13.08 -2.40 2.10
C ASN A 119 -11.65 -2.33 2.65
N SER A 120 -10.89 -3.41 2.52
CA SER A 120 -9.49 -3.49 2.95
C SER A 120 -8.56 -3.78 1.78
N ILE A 121 -7.30 -3.36 1.96
CA ILE A 121 -6.16 -3.80 1.16
C ILE A 121 -5.25 -4.67 2.03
N ILE A 122 -4.54 -5.60 1.40
CA ILE A 122 -3.51 -6.41 2.06
C ILE A 122 -2.17 -5.66 2.09
N LEU A 123 -1.44 -5.81 3.19
CA LEU A 123 -0.09 -5.28 3.37
C LEU A 123 0.95 -6.40 3.41
N ALA A 124 0.68 -7.45 4.18
CA ALA A 124 1.59 -8.58 4.31
C ALA A 124 0.84 -9.89 4.58
N GLU A 125 1.52 -10.98 4.28
CA GLU A 125 1.18 -12.33 4.73
C GLU A 125 2.22 -12.77 5.76
N ILE A 126 1.77 -13.33 6.88
CA ILE A 126 2.62 -13.78 7.99
C ILE A 126 2.53 -15.30 8.06
N TRP A 127 3.67 -15.97 7.99
CA TRP A 127 3.77 -17.39 8.30
C TRP A 127 3.92 -17.60 9.80
N VAL A 128 2.89 -18.14 10.44
CA VAL A 128 2.96 -18.50 11.86
C VAL A 128 3.27 -19.99 11.95
N ALA A 129 4.51 -20.33 12.28
CA ALA A 129 4.93 -21.71 12.47
C ALA A 129 4.24 -22.35 13.69
N ALA A 130 4.12 -23.67 13.69
CA ALA A 130 3.59 -24.40 14.83
C ALA A 130 4.44 -24.13 16.09
N GLY A 131 3.80 -23.75 17.19
CA GLY A 131 4.44 -23.44 18.47
C GLY A 131 5.32 -22.19 18.47
N ALA A 132 5.21 -21.32 17.46
CA ALA A 132 5.98 -20.07 17.41
C ALA A 132 5.71 -19.18 18.64
N THR A 133 6.78 -18.61 19.18
CA THR A 133 6.75 -17.61 20.27
C THR A 133 7.26 -16.24 19.81
N GLU A 134 7.73 -16.15 18.58
CA GLU A 134 8.22 -14.93 17.95
C GLU A 134 7.95 -14.97 16.45
N ILE A 135 7.79 -13.78 15.85
CA ILE A 135 7.73 -13.57 14.42
C ILE A 135 8.99 -12.79 14.01
N THR A 136 9.75 -13.32 13.07
CA THR A 136 10.94 -12.64 12.53
C THR A 136 10.66 -12.11 11.12
N GLY A 137 11.63 -11.39 10.55
CA GLY A 137 11.50 -10.88 9.19
C GLY A 137 11.41 -11.97 8.12
N GLY A 138 11.82 -13.21 8.42
CA GLY A 138 11.72 -14.35 7.49
C GLY A 138 10.30 -14.89 7.33
N GLU A 139 9.42 -14.62 8.30
CA GLU A 139 8.02 -15.04 8.30
C GLU A 139 7.07 -13.99 7.70
N ILE A 140 7.56 -12.78 7.40
CA ILE A 140 6.74 -11.67 6.89
C ILE A 140 6.98 -11.52 5.39
N TYR A 141 5.94 -11.74 4.61
CA TYR A 141 5.96 -11.63 3.16
C TYR A 141 5.19 -10.39 2.73
N ASP A 142 5.87 -9.50 2.01
CA ASP A 142 5.28 -8.27 1.51
C ASP A 142 4.27 -8.55 0.39
N LYS A 143 3.03 -8.09 0.61
CA LYS A 143 1.90 -8.24 -0.32
C LYS A 143 1.39 -6.89 -0.84
N ARG A 144 2.11 -5.80 -0.59
CA ARG A 144 1.69 -4.44 -0.96
C ARG A 144 1.75 -4.26 -2.48
N VAL A 145 0.61 -3.86 -3.06
CA VAL A 145 0.57 -3.33 -4.42
C VAL A 145 0.82 -1.83 -4.36
N SER A 146 1.94 -1.39 -4.94
CA SER A 146 2.26 0.03 -5.04
C SER A 146 1.45 0.69 -6.14
N ILE A 147 0.84 1.83 -5.84
CA ILE A 147 0.12 2.69 -6.78
C ILE A 147 0.78 4.06 -6.83
N ALA A 148 0.60 4.79 -7.93
CA ALA A 148 1.09 6.16 -8.03
C ALA A 148 0.22 7.11 -7.18
N ASP A 149 0.83 8.17 -6.65
CA ASP A 149 0.09 9.26 -6.01
C ASP A 149 -0.50 10.19 -7.08
N PHE A 150 -1.68 9.87 -7.58
CA PHE A 150 -2.34 10.69 -8.59
C PHE A 150 -2.93 12.00 -8.02
N ILE A 151 -3.15 12.09 -6.70
CA ILE A 151 -3.67 13.31 -6.05
C ILE A 151 -2.55 14.34 -5.84
N GLY A 152 -1.28 13.93 -5.76
CA GLY A 152 -0.12 14.84 -5.75
C GLY A 152 0.34 15.31 -7.14
N HIS A 153 -0.19 14.74 -8.23
CA HIS A 153 0.27 15.01 -9.60
C HIS A 153 -0.40 16.22 -10.27
N GLU A 154 -1.24 16.98 -9.56
CA GLU A 154 -1.82 18.22 -10.09
C GLU A 154 -0.74 19.28 -10.43
N SER A 155 0.47 19.13 -9.89
CA SER A 155 1.58 20.07 -10.07
C SER A 155 2.55 19.75 -11.22
N ALA A 156 2.27 18.80 -12.11
CA ALA A 156 3.14 18.52 -13.27
C ALA A 156 2.69 19.25 -14.57
N THR A 157 1.44 19.72 -14.65
CA THR A 157 0.94 20.48 -15.80
C THR A 157 1.17 21.99 -15.67
N THR A 158 1.49 22.47 -14.46
CA THR A 158 1.76 23.90 -14.22
C THR A 158 3.15 24.33 -14.67
N GLU A 159 4.09 23.39 -14.86
CA GLU A 159 5.47 23.70 -15.24
C GLU A 159 5.72 23.69 -16.76
N ILE A 160 4.78 23.21 -17.57
CA ILE A 160 5.02 23.10 -19.02
C ILE A 160 4.57 24.36 -19.78
N HIS A 161 3.69 25.19 -19.22
CA HIS A 161 3.51 26.61 -19.58
C HIS A 161 2.83 27.29 -18.40
N GLY A 162 3.47 28.30 -17.79
CA GLY A 162 3.06 28.94 -16.53
C GLY A 162 1.69 29.62 -16.52
N VAL A 163 0.62 28.84 -16.65
CA VAL A 163 -0.76 29.21 -16.40
C VAL A 163 -1.31 28.21 -15.40
N GLY A 164 -0.89 28.38 -14.14
CA GLY A 164 -1.52 27.70 -13.02
C GLY A 164 -3.00 28.09 -12.92
N ALA A 165 -3.82 27.13 -12.53
CA ALA A 165 -5.23 27.33 -12.24
C ALA A 165 -5.39 28.46 -11.20
N GLY A 166 -5.81 29.63 -11.67
CA GLY A 166 -5.95 30.83 -10.84
C GLY A 166 -4.93 31.91 -11.22
N THR A 167 -5.15 32.53 -12.38
CA THR A 167 -5.17 33.99 -12.64
C THR A 167 -4.92 34.15 -14.14
N ILE A 168 -5.96 33.95 -14.95
CA ILE A 168 -6.01 34.67 -16.23
C ILE A 168 -6.10 36.13 -15.82
N ALA A 169 -4.96 36.83 -15.85
CA ALA A 169 -4.93 38.27 -15.65
C ALA A 169 -6.00 38.88 -16.56
N GLU A 170 -6.86 39.74 -16.00
CA GLU A 170 -7.80 40.51 -16.80
C GLU A 170 -7.01 41.21 -17.92
N VAL A 171 -7.62 41.32 -19.10
CA VAL A 171 -7.06 41.88 -20.34
C VAL A 171 -6.74 43.39 -20.21
N GLY A 172 -6.60 43.93 -18.99
CA GLY A 172 -6.22 45.30 -18.68
C GLY A 172 -4.73 45.54 -18.48
N ASP A 173 -3.90 44.50 -18.27
CA ASP A 173 -2.47 44.65 -17.95
C ASP A 173 -1.51 44.34 -19.11
N ILE A 174 -2.02 44.09 -20.32
CA ILE A 174 -1.18 44.27 -21.51
C ILE A 174 -0.92 45.77 -21.60
N ALA A 175 0.21 46.19 -21.04
CA ALA A 175 0.78 47.50 -21.27
C ALA A 175 0.88 47.68 -22.80
N VAL A 176 -0.06 48.44 -23.35
CA VAL A 176 0.04 48.96 -24.70
C VAL A 176 1.29 49.83 -24.67
N ASP A 177 2.38 49.32 -25.22
CA ASP A 177 3.65 50.02 -25.29
C ASP A 177 3.40 51.42 -25.86
N VAL A 178 3.58 52.43 -25.02
CA VAL A 178 3.25 53.84 -25.30
C VAL A 178 4.07 54.36 -26.50
N ASN A 179 5.12 53.62 -26.88
CA ASN A 179 5.93 53.87 -28.07
C ASN A 179 5.23 53.62 -29.41
N LEU A 180 4.05 52.99 -29.47
CA LEU A 180 3.31 52.87 -30.73
C LEU A 180 2.62 54.18 -31.16
N SER A 181 2.53 55.17 -30.26
CA SER A 181 1.90 56.48 -30.56
C SER A 181 2.85 57.49 -31.22
N ALA A 182 4.16 57.23 -31.26
CA ALA A 182 5.15 58.16 -31.82
C ALA A 182 5.37 58.02 -33.34
N ALA A 183 4.73 57.04 -34.00
CA ALA A 183 4.91 56.78 -35.43
C ALA A 183 3.87 57.49 -36.34
N ALA A 184 3.01 58.36 -35.80
CA ALA A 184 1.94 59.02 -36.57
C ALA A 184 2.09 60.54 -36.68
N HIS A 185 3.30 61.09 -36.62
CA HIS A 185 3.50 62.54 -36.74
C HIS A 185 4.78 62.93 -37.50
N ASP A 186 5.05 62.31 -38.65
CA ASP A 186 5.76 62.98 -39.76
C ASP A 186 5.72 62.11 -41.03
N ALA A 187 4.75 62.42 -41.92
CA ALA A 187 4.79 62.23 -43.39
C ALA A 187 3.45 62.70 -43.99
#